data_AF-A0A969FUS8-F1
#
_entry.id   AF-A0A969FUS8-F1
#
_cell.length_a   1.000
_cell.length_b   1.000
_cell.length_c   1.000
_cell.angle_alpha   90.00
_cell.angle_beta   90.00
_cell.angle_gamma   90.00
#
_symmetry.space_group_name_H-M   'P 1'
#
loop_
_entity.id
_entity.type
_entity.pdbx_description
1 polymer ?
#
loop_
_entity_poly.entity_id
_entity_poly.type
_entity_poly.pdbx_seq_one_letter_code
_entity_poly.pdbx_strand_id
1 'polypeptide(L)'
;MHGHDHERDRPLKKGHPDEHPERHIVAIGGGSGVSQVLLGSQPYFSKRTAIVAVTDTGRSTGLARAIGDMPAPGDLRNALANLSDNPNSLMVRLVQHRLTSPGQPPLDGMAFGNLLIAALKQMTSDFAQAIETVRDLLTTSVQVLPVSIANTHLCAELEDGSMMQDELAVRGINKAPIRRLFLADATATAYPPAVATITSADIVAIGPGSFYTSVLATLLFQGITEALRQTRATVVFVCNTTTQPGQTDGYQALDHIQRLVALVGPGVIDAVLVNRSDQVDPALLARYAAEGIYLLQPYDDEIQRIEALGVHPLVNDYCEQPSPKRELWNKQDTIRHDPARLGQALWHISQTYGTEPAGHPDPGRSSPHHHGC
;
A
#
# COMPACT_ATOMS: atom_id res chain seq x y z
N MET A 1 -28.75 4.53 42.28
CA MET A 1 -28.79 3.11 41.89
C MET A 1 -29.33 3.05 40.46
N HIS A 2 -28.44 3.15 39.48
CA HIS A 2 -27.88 2.02 38.72
C HIS A 2 -28.88 1.41 37.74
N GLY A 3 -28.77 1.83 36.48
CA GLY A 3 -29.20 1.09 35.30
C GLY A 3 -28.18 1.38 34.20
N HIS A 4 -27.15 0.54 34.12
CA HIS A 4 -26.16 0.58 33.04
C HIS A 4 -26.66 -0.31 31.90
N ASP A 5 -26.92 0.31 30.74
CA ASP A 5 -27.20 -0.39 29.50
C ASP A 5 -25.95 -1.11 28.99
N HIS A 6 -26.01 -2.43 29.00
CA HIS A 6 -25.12 -3.32 28.26
C HIS A 6 -25.64 -3.46 26.83
N GLU A 7 -25.20 -2.59 25.93
CA GLU A 7 -25.41 -2.73 24.48
C GLU A 7 -24.07 -2.77 23.72
N ARG A 8 -23.09 -3.49 24.29
CA ARG A 8 -21.82 -3.82 23.63
C ARG A 8 -21.66 -5.34 23.62
N ASP A 9 -21.92 -5.93 22.46
CA ASP A 9 -21.64 -7.33 22.01
C ASP A 9 -22.87 -8.01 21.39
N ARG A 10 -23.32 -7.52 20.23
CA ARG A 10 -24.05 -8.38 19.28
C ARG A 10 -23.12 -8.74 18.13
N PRO A 11 -22.85 -10.04 17.88
CA PRO A 11 -22.14 -10.45 16.68
C PRO A 11 -22.98 -10.09 15.45
N LEU A 12 -22.41 -9.33 14.53
CA LEU A 12 -23.05 -9.00 13.25
C LEU A 12 -23.25 -10.29 12.45
N LYS A 13 -24.49 -10.51 11.98
CA LYS A 13 -24.84 -11.62 11.09
C LYS A 13 -23.95 -11.57 9.86
N LYS A 14 -23.37 -12.70 9.46
CA LYS A 14 -22.71 -12.86 8.16
C LYS A 14 -23.72 -12.54 7.06
N GLY A 15 -23.57 -11.40 6.39
CA GLY A 15 -24.39 -11.03 5.24
C GLY A 15 -24.20 -12.02 4.09
N HIS A 16 -25.27 -12.28 3.34
CA HIS A 16 -25.19 -12.99 2.07
C HIS A 16 -24.46 -12.10 1.04
N PRO A 17 -23.68 -12.70 0.11
CA PRO A 17 -22.92 -11.95 -0.90
C PRO A 17 -23.79 -11.12 -1.88
N ASP A 18 -25.11 -11.29 -1.89
CA ASP A 18 -26.05 -10.61 -2.80
C ASP A 18 -26.71 -9.33 -2.25
N GLU A 19 -26.40 -8.89 -1.02
CA GLU A 19 -27.07 -7.72 -0.41
C GLU A 19 -26.31 -6.39 -0.52
N HIS A 20 -25.16 -6.36 -1.20
CA HIS A 20 -24.34 -5.16 -1.33
C HIS A 20 -24.21 -4.74 -2.81
N PRO A 21 -24.36 -3.44 -3.15
CA PRO A 21 -24.07 -2.97 -4.50
C PRO A 21 -22.65 -3.37 -4.90
N GLU A 22 -22.40 -3.66 -6.18
CA GLU A 22 -21.07 -4.00 -6.67
C GLU A 22 -20.10 -2.85 -6.35
N ARG A 23 -19.32 -2.99 -5.26
CA ARG A 23 -18.34 -1.98 -4.84
C ARG A 23 -16.93 -2.38 -5.23
N HIS A 24 -16.18 -1.40 -5.71
CA HIS A 24 -14.81 -1.52 -6.16
C HIS A 24 -13.85 -0.85 -5.17
N ILE A 25 -13.04 -1.66 -4.51
CA ILE A 25 -11.87 -1.20 -3.76
C ILE A 25 -10.58 -1.35 -4.57
N VAL A 26 -9.78 -0.30 -4.56
CA VAL A 26 -8.41 -0.28 -5.10
C VAL A 26 -7.42 -0.08 -3.97
N ALA A 27 -6.42 -0.96 -3.85
CA ALA A 27 -5.33 -0.80 -2.90
C ALA A 27 -4.02 -0.47 -3.63
N ILE A 28 -3.33 0.60 -3.22
CA ILE A 28 -2.09 1.09 -3.83
C ILE A 28 -0.93 0.93 -2.85
N GLY A 29 0.17 0.30 -3.27
CA GLY A 29 1.38 0.20 -2.44
C GLY A 29 2.31 -0.95 -2.83
N GLY A 30 2.91 -1.57 -1.82
CA GLY A 30 3.77 -2.75 -1.99
C GLY A 30 3.00 -4.06 -1.87
N GLY A 31 3.63 -5.19 -2.24
CA GLY A 31 2.92 -6.47 -2.41
C GLY A 31 2.21 -6.99 -1.15
N SER A 32 2.85 -6.93 0.02
CA SER A 32 2.28 -7.50 1.26
C SER A 32 1.16 -6.64 1.86
N GLY A 33 1.33 -5.32 1.88
CA GLY A 33 0.37 -4.40 2.50
C GLY A 33 -0.95 -4.34 1.74
N VAL A 34 -0.89 -4.22 0.40
CA VAL A 34 -2.11 -4.28 -0.43
C VAL A 34 -2.80 -5.64 -0.31
N SER A 35 -2.04 -6.73 -0.15
CA SER A 35 -2.63 -8.06 0.09
C SER A 35 -3.45 -8.08 1.39
N GLN A 36 -2.93 -7.50 2.47
CA GLN A 36 -3.66 -7.44 3.75
C GLN A 36 -4.98 -6.66 3.62
N VAL A 37 -4.94 -5.50 2.97
CA VAL A 37 -6.13 -4.69 2.70
C VAL A 37 -7.17 -5.49 1.90
N LEU A 38 -6.77 -6.09 0.78
CA LEU A 38 -7.71 -6.75 -0.13
C LEU A 38 -8.22 -8.11 0.36
N LEU A 39 -7.45 -8.82 1.18
CA LEU A 39 -7.92 -10.02 1.90
C LEU A 39 -8.96 -9.63 2.96
N GLY A 40 -8.65 -8.61 3.77
CA GLY A 40 -9.57 -8.07 4.77
C GLY A 40 -10.88 -7.55 4.19
N SER A 41 -10.81 -6.97 2.99
CA SER A 41 -11.93 -6.36 2.28
C SER A 41 -12.79 -7.36 1.50
N GLN A 42 -12.37 -8.63 1.39
CA GLN A 42 -13.11 -9.66 0.64
C GLN A 42 -14.59 -9.78 1.00
N PRO A 43 -15.02 -9.72 2.28
CA PRO A 43 -16.42 -9.87 2.64
C PRO A 43 -17.31 -8.70 2.21
N TYR A 44 -16.70 -7.55 1.86
CA TYR A 44 -17.40 -6.27 1.73
C TYR A 44 -17.35 -5.70 0.31
N PHE A 45 -16.37 -6.09 -0.49
CA PHE A 45 -16.13 -5.55 -1.83
C PHE A 45 -16.03 -6.67 -2.86
N SER A 46 -16.98 -6.72 -3.80
CA SER A 46 -17.03 -7.72 -4.86
C SER A 46 -15.91 -7.53 -5.89
N LYS A 47 -15.55 -6.28 -6.19
CA LYS A 47 -14.46 -5.94 -7.11
C LYS A 47 -13.25 -5.42 -6.32
N ARG A 48 -12.11 -6.04 -6.53
CA ARG A 48 -10.86 -5.76 -5.80
C ARG A 48 -9.70 -5.64 -6.78
N THR A 49 -8.94 -4.57 -6.68
CA THR A 49 -7.73 -4.36 -7.50
C THR A 49 -6.55 -3.93 -6.63
N ALA A 50 -5.38 -4.53 -6.86
CA ALA A 50 -4.09 -4.08 -6.33
C ALA A 50 -3.33 -3.30 -7.41
N ILE A 51 -2.81 -2.12 -7.07
CA ILE A 51 -1.83 -1.37 -7.88
C ILE A 51 -0.50 -1.41 -7.13
N VAL A 52 0.50 -2.06 -7.72
CA VAL A 52 1.70 -2.48 -7.00
C VAL A 52 2.94 -1.74 -7.48
N ALA A 53 3.79 -1.34 -6.54
CA ALA A 53 5.10 -0.74 -6.78
C ALA A 53 6.01 -1.63 -7.63
N VAL A 54 6.79 -1.01 -8.54
CA VAL A 54 7.65 -1.72 -9.51
C VAL A 54 9.12 -1.26 -9.49
N THR A 55 9.57 -0.64 -8.40
CA THR A 55 10.92 -0.07 -8.28
C THR A 55 11.87 -0.88 -7.38
N ASP A 56 11.43 -2.00 -6.80
CA ASP A 56 12.27 -2.85 -5.93
C ASP A 56 13.52 -3.38 -6.65
N THR A 57 14.67 -3.30 -5.97
CA THR A 57 15.99 -3.73 -6.48
C THR A 57 16.65 -4.79 -5.59
N GLY A 58 15.92 -5.42 -4.66
CA GLY A 58 16.46 -6.51 -3.84
C GLY A 58 17.00 -7.68 -4.67
N ARG A 59 18.00 -8.42 -4.17
CA ARG A 59 18.79 -9.45 -4.90
C ARG A 59 18.02 -10.28 -5.95
N SER A 60 16.94 -10.96 -5.57
CA SER A 60 16.15 -11.79 -6.51
C SER A 60 15.35 -10.95 -7.51
N THR A 61 14.78 -9.83 -7.08
CA THR A 61 14.03 -8.91 -7.93
C THR A 61 14.97 -8.25 -8.94
N GLY A 62 16.11 -7.73 -8.49
CA GLY A 62 17.13 -7.08 -9.32
C GLY A 62 17.67 -8.01 -10.41
N LEU A 63 17.94 -9.28 -10.08
CA LEU A 63 18.36 -10.25 -11.09
C LEU A 63 17.27 -10.49 -12.16
N ALA A 64 16.01 -10.65 -11.74
CA ALA A 64 14.91 -10.82 -12.71
C ALA A 64 14.73 -9.59 -13.60
N ARG A 65 14.84 -8.38 -13.05
CA ARG A 65 14.83 -7.13 -13.83
C ARG A 65 15.92 -7.12 -14.89
N ALA A 66 17.14 -7.53 -14.53
CA ALA A 66 18.27 -7.60 -15.46
C ALA A 66 18.07 -8.66 -16.56
N ILE A 67 17.52 -9.84 -16.22
CA ILE A 67 17.21 -10.90 -17.18
C ILE A 67 16.10 -10.45 -18.15
N GLY A 68 15.03 -9.88 -17.59
CA GLY A 68 13.84 -9.54 -18.35
C GLY A 68 13.91 -8.19 -19.07
N ASP A 69 14.84 -7.29 -18.71
CA ASP A 69 14.76 -5.86 -19.03
C ASP A 69 13.34 -5.31 -18.79
N MET A 70 12.95 -5.34 -17.52
CA MET A 70 11.58 -5.09 -17.10
C MET A 70 11.52 -4.44 -15.71
N PRO A 71 10.37 -3.86 -15.32
CA PRO A 71 10.15 -3.39 -13.96
C PRO A 71 10.23 -4.51 -12.91
N ALA A 72 10.25 -4.14 -11.63
CA ALA A 72 10.38 -5.11 -10.54
C ALA A 72 9.19 -6.09 -10.47
N PRO A 73 9.40 -7.40 -10.61
CA PRO A 73 8.31 -8.38 -10.50
C PRO A 73 8.00 -8.79 -9.05
N GLY A 74 8.88 -8.50 -8.10
CA GLY A 74 8.90 -9.14 -6.77
C GLY A 74 7.63 -8.93 -5.95
N ASP A 75 7.17 -7.69 -5.87
CA ASP A 75 5.97 -7.34 -5.11
C ASP A 75 4.68 -7.72 -5.84
N LEU A 76 4.65 -7.65 -7.17
CA LEU A 76 3.55 -8.16 -8.01
C LEU A 76 3.37 -9.67 -7.82
N ARG A 77 4.46 -10.43 -7.91
CA ARG A 77 4.50 -11.88 -7.63
C ARG A 77 3.93 -12.20 -6.25
N ASN A 78 4.37 -11.47 -5.22
CA ASN A 78 3.88 -11.66 -3.86
C ASN A 78 2.37 -11.39 -3.76
N ALA A 79 1.89 -10.29 -4.36
CA ALA A 79 0.47 -9.94 -4.35
C ALA A 79 -0.36 -11.01 -5.06
N LEU A 80 0.04 -11.44 -6.25
CA LEU A 80 -0.63 -12.49 -7.02
C LEU A 80 -0.75 -13.80 -6.24
N ALA A 81 0.33 -14.22 -5.58
CA ALA A 81 0.36 -15.43 -4.76
C ALA A 81 -0.52 -15.32 -3.51
N ASN A 82 -0.45 -14.19 -2.78
CA ASN A 82 -1.21 -13.98 -1.55
C ASN A 82 -2.72 -13.83 -1.80
N LEU A 83 -3.10 -13.33 -2.97
CA LEU A 83 -4.50 -13.06 -3.35
C LEU A 83 -5.11 -14.17 -4.19
N SER A 84 -4.37 -15.25 -4.45
CA SER A 84 -4.88 -16.42 -5.17
C SER A 84 -6.11 -17.02 -4.48
N ASP A 85 -7.09 -17.45 -5.26
CA ASP A 85 -8.30 -18.09 -4.74
C ASP A 85 -7.99 -19.47 -4.13
N ASN A 86 -6.85 -20.06 -4.51
CA ASN A 86 -6.33 -21.30 -3.94
C ASN A 86 -4.87 -21.12 -3.47
N PRO A 87 -4.64 -20.48 -2.31
CA PRO A 87 -3.31 -20.12 -1.82
C PRO A 87 -2.45 -21.35 -1.47
N ASN A 88 -3.07 -22.52 -1.29
CA ASN A 88 -2.38 -23.78 -0.99
C ASN A 88 -2.04 -24.61 -2.24
N SER A 89 -2.40 -24.14 -3.43
CA SER A 89 -2.13 -24.83 -4.69
C SER A 89 -0.62 -25.02 -4.91
N LEU A 90 -0.27 -26.08 -5.63
CA LEU A 90 1.13 -26.34 -6.01
C LEU A 90 1.73 -25.15 -6.76
N MET A 91 0.94 -24.50 -7.62
CA MET A 91 1.41 -23.40 -8.44
C MET A 91 1.73 -22.15 -7.63
N VAL A 92 0.89 -21.78 -6.65
CA VAL A 92 1.19 -20.69 -5.71
C VAL A 92 2.47 -20.98 -4.93
N ARG A 93 2.60 -22.21 -4.40
CA ARG A 93 3.83 -22.61 -3.70
C ARG A 93 5.06 -22.55 -4.59
N LEU A 94 4.95 -22.94 -5.86
CA LEU A 94 6.04 -22.90 -6.82
C LEU A 94 6.44 -21.46 -7.17
N VAL A 95 5.48 -20.56 -7.42
CA VAL A 95 5.76 -19.14 -7.68
C VAL A 95 6.43 -18.47 -6.47
N GLN A 96 6.05 -18.84 -5.25
CA GLN A 96 6.66 -18.33 -4.02
C GLN A 96 7.98 -19.01 -3.65
N HIS A 97 8.26 -20.20 -4.21
CA HIS A 97 9.44 -20.98 -3.89
C HIS A 97 10.72 -20.19 -4.19
N ARG A 98 11.66 -20.25 -3.25
CA ARG A 98 13.02 -19.75 -3.40
C ARG A 98 13.95 -20.93 -3.64
N LEU A 99 14.72 -20.86 -4.71
CA LEU A 99 15.69 -21.88 -5.05
C LEU A 99 16.80 -21.93 -4.00
N THR A 100 17.19 -23.13 -3.59
CA THR A 100 18.40 -23.37 -2.80
C THR A 100 19.46 -23.90 -3.75
N SER A 101 20.47 -23.09 -4.05
CA SER A 101 21.52 -23.46 -5.00
C SER A 101 22.88 -22.88 -4.58
N PRO A 102 23.50 -23.41 -3.49
CA PRO A 102 24.79 -22.92 -3.02
C PRO A 102 25.90 -22.93 -4.10
N GLY A 103 25.81 -23.87 -5.05
CA GLY A 103 26.73 -23.97 -6.19
C GLY A 103 26.49 -22.98 -7.33
N GLN A 104 25.40 -22.21 -7.31
CA GLN A 104 25.07 -21.18 -8.30
C GLN A 104 24.61 -19.89 -7.58
N PRO A 105 25.55 -19.06 -7.10
CA PRO A 105 25.24 -17.89 -6.29
C PRO A 105 24.18 -16.92 -6.86
N PRO A 106 24.07 -16.69 -8.19
CA PRO A 106 22.99 -15.88 -8.74
C PRO A 106 21.59 -16.49 -8.55
N LEU A 107 21.49 -17.81 -8.53
CA LEU A 107 20.22 -18.55 -8.37
C LEU A 107 19.89 -18.86 -6.91
N ASP A 108 20.88 -18.84 -6.01
CA ASP A 108 20.66 -19.09 -4.60
C ASP A 108 19.77 -18.01 -3.95
N GLY A 109 18.65 -18.43 -3.37
CA GLY A 109 17.60 -17.55 -2.84
C GLY A 109 16.70 -16.90 -3.90
N MET A 110 16.88 -17.23 -5.18
CA MET A 110 16.08 -16.71 -6.28
C MET A 110 14.63 -17.18 -6.17
N ALA A 111 13.68 -16.25 -6.15
CA ALA A 111 12.27 -16.59 -6.26
C ALA A 111 11.96 -17.12 -7.66
N PHE A 112 11.46 -18.34 -7.76
CA PHE A 112 11.11 -18.95 -9.04
C PHE A 112 10.08 -18.11 -9.81
N GLY A 113 9.07 -17.58 -9.13
CA GLY A 113 8.07 -16.70 -9.76
C GLY A 113 8.67 -15.45 -10.43
N ASN A 114 9.79 -14.92 -9.92
CA ASN A 114 10.46 -13.78 -10.54
C ASN A 114 11.11 -14.19 -11.87
N LEU A 115 11.69 -15.40 -11.94
CA LEU A 115 12.23 -15.97 -13.18
C LEU A 115 11.11 -16.26 -14.18
N LEU A 116 9.99 -16.82 -13.71
CA LEU A 116 8.82 -17.09 -14.54
C LEU A 116 8.30 -15.79 -15.20
N ILE A 117 8.15 -14.72 -14.44
CA ILE A 117 7.71 -13.41 -14.98
C ILE A 117 8.74 -12.88 -15.99
N ALA A 118 10.04 -13.00 -15.71
CA ALA A 118 11.09 -12.57 -16.65
C ALA A 118 11.02 -13.35 -17.97
N ALA A 119 10.84 -14.67 -17.91
CA ALA A 119 10.70 -15.51 -19.08
C ALA A 119 9.43 -15.18 -19.87
N LEU A 120 8.30 -15.00 -19.20
CA LEU A 120 7.03 -14.61 -19.83
C LEU A 120 7.14 -13.23 -20.51
N LYS A 121 7.81 -12.26 -19.88
CA LYS A 121 8.10 -10.97 -20.52
C LYS A 121 8.93 -11.16 -21.78
N GLN A 122 10.01 -11.96 -21.75
CA GLN A 122 10.82 -12.22 -22.94
C GLN A 122 10.01 -12.88 -24.08
N MET A 123 9.08 -13.79 -23.74
CA MET A 123 8.22 -14.47 -24.72
C MET A 123 7.18 -13.53 -25.34
N THR A 124 6.58 -12.64 -24.55
CA THR A 124 5.47 -11.78 -24.97
C THR A 124 5.92 -10.39 -25.42
N SER A 125 7.14 -9.98 -25.05
CA SER A 125 7.63 -8.59 -25.11
C SER A 125 6.76 -7.57 -24.37
N ASP A 126 5.87 -8.02 -23.46
CA ASP A 126 4.94 -7.19 -22.73
C ASP A 126 4.93 -7.59 -21.24
N PHE A 127 5.37 -6.66 -20.38
CA PHE A 127 5.42 -6.90 -18.94
C PHE A 127 4.02 -7.04 -18.32
N ALA A 128 3.04 -6.23 -18.75
CA ALA A 128 1.68 -6.32 -18.22
C ALA A 128 1.04 -7.65 -18.61
N GLN A 129 1.21 -8.10 -19.86
CA GLN A 129 0.73 -9.41 -20.31
C GLN A 129 1.37 -10.56 -19.53
N ALA A 130 2.66 -10.45 -19.17
CA ALA A 130 3.32 -11.44 -18.32
C ALA A 130 2.69 -11.52 -16.93
N ILE A 131 2.35 -10.38 -16.30
CA ILE A 131 1.66 -10.33 -15.01
C ILE A 131 0.26 -10.94 -15.11
N GLU A 132 -0.49 -10.61 -16.15
CA GLU A 132 -1.82 -11.18 -16.42
C GLU A 132 -1.77 -12.70 -16.59
N THR A 133 -0.77 -13.20 -17.33
CA THR A 133 -0.57 -14.64 -17.53
C THR A 133 -0.29 -15.35 -16.20
N VAL A 134 0.51 -14.76 -15.31
CA VAL A 134 0.76 -15.34 -13.97
C VAL A 134 -0.50 -15.27 -13.10
N ARG A 135 -1.30 -14.21 -13.19
CA ARG A 135 -2.59 -14.12 -12.48
C ARG A 135 -3.51 -15.28 -12.86
N ASP A 136 -3.64 -15.54 -14.15
CA ASP A 136 -4.50 -16.61 -14.65
C ASP A 136 -3.97 -17.99 -14.24
N LEU A 137 -2.65 -18.18 -14.31
CA LEU A 137 -1.97 -19.40 -13.85
C LEU A 137 -2.20 -19.68 -12.35
N LEU A 138 -2.32 -18.64 -11.53
CA LEU A 138 -2.58 -18.74 -10.10
C LEU A 138 -4.06 -18.71 -9.73
N THR A 139 -4.96 -18.61 -10.71
CA THR A 139 -6.42 -18.50 -10.49
C THR A 139 -6.73 -17.42 -9.44
N THR A 140 -6.19 -16.22 -9.66
CA THR A 140 -6.34 -15.07 -8.76
C THR A 140 -7.49 -14.20 -9.26
N SER A 141 -8.64 -14.21 -8.57
CA SER A 141 -9.80 -13.37 -8.94
C SER A 141 -9.56 -11.88 -8.77
N VAL A 142 -8.67 -11.49 -7.86
CA VAL A 142 -8.28 -10.10 -7.62
C VAL A 142 -7.41 -9.60 -8.77
N GLN A 143 -7.75 -8.44 -9.33
CA GLN A 143 -6.92 -7.84 -10.36
C GLN A 143 -5.62 -7.30 -9.72
N VAL A 144 -4.47 -7.60 -10.32
CA VAL A 144 -3.17 -7.12 -9.83
C VAL A 144 -2.46 -6.41 -10.97
N LEU A 145 -2.30 -5.10 -10.84
CA LEU A 145 -1.73 -4.23 -11.85
C LEU A 145 -0.37 -3.68 -11.40
N PRO A 146 0.61 -3.59 -12.29
CA PRO A 146 1.79 -2.77 -12.02
C PRO A 146 1.40 -1.29 -12.00
N VAL A 147 2.00 -0.49 -11.12
CA VAL A 147 1.82 0.97 -11.15
C VAL A 147 2.35 1.57 -12.45
N SER A 148 3.36 0.96 -13.06
CA SER A 148 3.93 1.35 -14.35
C SER A 148 4.58 0.16 -15.04
N ILE A 149 4.68 0.23 -16.38
CA ILE A 149 5.47 -0.68 -17.20
C ILE A 149 6.88 -0.14 -17.49
N ALA A 150 7.21 1.07 -17.03
CA ALA A 150 8.52 1.69 -17.21
C ALA A 150 9.58 1.05 -16.30
N ASN A 151 10.71 0.66 -16.89
CA ASN A 151 11.86 0.12 -16.15
C ASN A 151 12.71 1.28 -15.61
N THR A 152 12.40 1.74 -14.40
CA THR A 152 13.09 2.87 -13.74
C THR A 152 13.52 2.53 -12.31
N HIS A 153 14.32 3.41 -11.72
CA HIS A 153 14.90 3.26 -10.38
C HIS A 153 14.36 4.32 -9.43
N LEU A 154 14.13 3.94 -8.18
CA LEU A 154 13.80 4.87 -7.11
C LEU A 154 15.08 5.54 -6.60
N CYS A 155 15.05 6.85 -6.45
CA CYS A 155 16.16 7.65 -5.95
C CYS A 155 15.70 8.52 -4.77
N ALA A 156 16.65 8.90 -3.91
CA ALA A 156 16.43 9.81 -2.80
C ALA A 156 17.56 10.84 -2.69
N GLU A 157 17.19 12.08 -2.37
CA GLU A 157 18.10 13.08 -1.81
C GLU A 157 17.91 13.05 -0.29
N LEU A 158 19.01 13.00 0.46
CA LEU A 158 19.01 13.02 1.91
C LEU A 158 19.21 14.44 2.45
N GLU A 159 18.93 14.67 3.74
CA GLU A 159 19.07 16.01 4.35
C GLU A 159 20.51 16.53 4.40
N ASP A 160 21.51 15.65 4.33
CA ASP A 160 22.93 16.04 4.20
C ASP A 160 23.36 16.35 2.75
N GLY A 161 22.42 16.30 1.79
CA GLY A 161 22.63 16.54 0.36
C GLY A 161 23.17 15.32 -0.40
N SER A 162 23.43 14.19 0.25
CA SER A 162 23.84 12.97 -0.44
C SER A 162 22.69 12.35 -1.24
N MET A 163 23.05 11.61 -2.30
CA MET A 163 22.12 11.00 -3.24
C MET A 163 22.18 9.48 -3.13
N MET A 164 21.02 8.86 -2.97
CA MET A 164 20.85 7.41 -3.00
C MET A 164 20.14 7.02 -4.28
N GLN A 165 20.68 6.02 -4.98
CA GLN A 165 20.07 5.41 -6.15
C GLN A 165 19.75 3.95 -5.83
N ASP A 166 18.61 3.49 -6.34
CA ASP A 166 18.01 2.17 -6.10
C ASP A 166 17.30 2.03 -4.75
N GLU A 167 16.23 1.24 -4.78
CA GLU A 167 15.37 1.00 -3.62
C GLU A 167 16.15 0.52 -2.39
N LEU A 168 17.10 -0.41 -2.58
CA LEU A 168 17.91 -0.98 -1.50
C LEU A 168 18.76 0.08 -0.78
N ALA A 169 19.31 1.06 -1.51
CA ALA A 169 20.08 2.16 -0.91
C ALA A 169 19.15 3.17 -0.24
N VAL A 170 18.00 3.46 -0.86
CA VAL A 170 16.98 4.37 -0.32
C VAL A 170 16.43 3.89 1.02
N ARG A 171 16.28 2.57 1.23
CA ARG A 171 15.89 1.99 2.53
C ARG A 171 17.06 1.57 3.42
N GLY A 172 18.29 1.87 3.02
CA GLY A 172 19.48 1.53 3.81
C GLY A 172 19.42 2.14 5.21
N ILE A 173 19.99 1.46 6.19
CA ILE A 173 20.14 2.00 7.55
C ILE A 173 21.39 2.88 7.67
N ASN A 174 21.52 3.62 8.78
CA ASN A 174 22.70 4.43 9.10
C ASN A 174 23.03 5.50 8.05
N LYS A 175 22.00 6.17 7.52
CA LYS A 175 22.10 7.30 6.58
C LYS A 175 21.29 8.48 7.10
N ALA A 176 21.52 9.67 6.53
CA ALA A 176 20.73 10.85 6.84
C ALA A 176 19.23 10.65 6.47
N PRO A 177 18.31 11.40 7.10
CA PRO A 177 16.88 11.35 6.77
C PRO A 177 16.61 11.65 5.29
N ILE A 178 15.53 11.08 4.75
CA ILE A 178 15.14 11.29 3.35
C ILE A 178 14.46 12.65 3.20
N ARG A 179 15.13 13.56 2.51
CA ARG A 179 14.62 14.89 2.18
C ARG A 179 13.58 14.82 1.08
N ARG A 180 13.87 14.14 -0.04
CA ARG A 180 12.91 13.92 -1.15
C ARG A 180 13.17 12.65 -1.93
N LEU A 181 12.11 12.09 -2.50
CA LEU A 181 12.15 10.99 -3.46
C LEU A 181 11.91 11.49 -4.88
N PHE A 182 12.44 10.76 -5.85
CA PHE A 182 12.17 10.94 -7.28
C PHE A 182 12.51 9.64 -8.02
N LEU A 183 12.03 9.52 -9.26
CA LEU A 183 12.41 8.43 -10.16
C LEU A 183 13.62 8.85 -10.99
N ALA A 184 14.54 7.92 -11.27
CA ALA A 184 15.70 8.17 -12.13
C ALA A 184 15.26 8.64 -13.54
N ASP A 185 14.19 8.05 -14.06
CA ASP A 185 13.46 8.57 -15.21
C ASP A 185 12.27 9.40 -14.75
N ALA A 186 12.42 10.73 -14.80
CA ALA A 186 11.37 11.67 -14.43
C ALA A 186 10.16 11.66 -15.38
N THR A 187 10.29 11.02 -16.56
CA THR A 187 9.22 10.88 -17.55
C THR A 187 8.44 9.59 -17.43
N ALA A 188 8.79 8.72 -16.47
CA ALA A 188 8.12 7.45 -16.25
C ALA A 188 6.63 7.67 -15.90
N THR A 189 5.74 7.22 -16.79
CA THR A 189 4.29 7.35 -16.64
C THR A 189 3.68 6.16 -15.91
N ALA A 190 2.52 6.36 -15.30
CA ALA A 190 1.70 5.28 -14.79
C ALA A 190 1.22 4.35 -15.92
N TYR A 191 0.91 3.10 -15.57
CA TYR A 191 0.25 2.17 -16.49
C TYR A 191 -1.20 2.64 -16.69
N PRO A 192 -1.67 2.89 -17.94
CA PRO A 192 -2.99 3.49 -18.14
C PRO A 192 -4.17 2.73 -17.49
N PRO A 193 -4.20 1.39 -17.48
CA PRO A 193 -5.21 0.65 -16.71
C PRO A 193 -5.17 0.90 -15.20
N ALA A 194 -3.99 1.16 -14.60
CA ALA A 194 -3.90 1.51 -13.19
C ALA A 194 -4.58 2.87 -12.92
N VAL A 195 -4.33 3.86 -13.78
CA VAL A 195 -4.99 5.19 -13.73
C VAL A 195 -6.50 5.05 -13.88
N ALA A 196 -6.97 4.34 -14.91
CA ALA A 196 -8.40 4.12 -15.14
C ALA A 196 -9.10 3.40 -13.97
N THR A 197 -8.37 2.48 -13.31
CA THR A 197 -8.88 1.76 -12.13
C THR A 197 -9.04 2.70 -10.94
N ILE A 198 -8.09 3.63 -10.71
CA ILE A 198 -8.21 4.65 -9.64
C ILE A 198 -9.45 5.53 -9.86
N THR A 199 -9.68 5.98 -11.10
CA THR A 199 -10.81 6.87 -11.42
C THR A 199 -12.17 6.18 -11.32
N SER A 200 -12.23 4.86 -11.50
CA SER A 200 -13.48 4.07 -11.49
C SER A 200 -13.77 3.36 -10.16
N ALA A 201 -12.89 3.52 -9.17
CA ALA A 201 -13.07 2.94 -7.83
C ALA A 201 -14.17 3.67 -7.05
N ASP A 202 -14.77 2.98 -6.08
CA ASP A 202 -15.60 3.61 -5.04
C ASP A 202 -14.74 4.02 -3.84
N ILE A 203 -13.67 3.28 -3.58
CA ILE A 203 -12.72 3.56 -2.50
C ILE A 203 -11.30 3.20 -2.94
N VAL A 204 -10.35 4.09 -2.63
CA VAL A 204 -8.92 3.89 -2.87
C VAL A 204 -8.19 3.86 -1.53
N ALA A 205 -7.61 2.73 -1.16
CA ALA A 205 -6.75 2.57 0.00
C ALA A 205 -5.28 2.74 -0.42
N ILE A 206 -4.60 3.74 0.15
CA ILE A 206 -3.16 3.96 -0.03
C ILE A 206 -2.43 3.35 1.16
N GLY A 207 -1.51 2.41 0.88
CA GLY A 207 -0.84 1.63 1.93
C GLY A 207 -1.73 0.54 2.55
N PRO A 208 -1.28 -0.07 3.65
CA PRO A 208 -0.03 0.20 4.35
C PRO A 208 1.18 -0.34 3.57
N GLY A 209 2.39 -0.02 3.99
CA GLY A 209 3.60 -0.57 3.36
C GLY A 209 4.84 0.27 3.65
N SER A 210 5.97 -0.08 3.05
CA SER A 210 7.16 0.76 3.21
C SER A 210 6.86 2.17 2.73
N PHE A 211 6.92 3.14 3.65
CA PHE A 211 6.34 4.46 3.41
C PHE A 211 6.99 5.13 2.22
N TYR A 212 8.32 5.19 2.19
CA TYR A 212 9.06 5.75 1.07
C TYR A 212 9.12 4.78 -0.12
N THR A 213 9.53 3.53 0.09
CA THR A 213 9.86 2.63 -1.03
C THR A 213 8.70 1.85 -1.64
N SER A 214 7.51 1.89 -1.05
CA SER A 214 6.32 1.22 -1.57
C SER A 214 5.14 2.15 -1.72
N VAL A 215 4.84 2.98 -0.71
CA VAL A 215 3.68 3.88 -0.75
C VAL A 215 4.01 5.09 -1.61
N LEU A 216 4.91 5.97 -1.17
CA LEU A 216 5.25 7.18 -1.91
C LEU A 216 5.84 6.86 -3.31
N ALA A 217 6.63 5.78 -3.43
CA ALA A 217 7.19 5.35 -4.72
C ALA A 217 6.13 5.12 -5.81
N THR A 218 4.93 4.62 -5.46
CA THR A 218 3.85 4.45 -6.45
C THR A 218 3.29 5.78 -6.94
N LEU A 219 3.28 6.79 -6.08
CA LEU A 219 2.69 8.11 -6.35
C LEU A 219 3.60 9.00 -7.21
N LEU A 220 4.87 8.61 -7.42
CA LEU A 220 5.84 9.34 -8.24
C LEU A 220 5.64 9.16 -9.75
N PHE A 221 4.92 8.14 -10.18
CA PHE A 221 4.66 7.90 -11.60
C PHE A 221 3.61 8.88 -12.12
N GLN A 222 3.90 9.52 -13.25
CA GLN A 222 3.02 10.55 -13.81
C GLN A 222 1.62 9.99 -14.09
N GLY A 223 0.58 10.68 -13.60
CA GLY A 223 -0.82 10.27 -13.75
C GLY A 223 -1.43 9.64 -12.49
N ILE A 224 -0.65 9.07 -11.56
CA ILE A 224 -1.23 8.48 -10.33
C ILE A 224 -1.81 9.57 -9.43
N THR A 225 -1.03 10.61 -9.14
CA THR A 225 -1.49 11.69 -8.26
C THR A 225 -2.61 12.50 -8.92
N GLU A 226 -2.56 12.70 -10.24
CA GLU A 226 -3.63 13.35 -10.99
C GLU A 226 -4.94 12.53 -10.94
N ALA A 227 -4.85 11.20 -11.07
CA ALA A 227 -6.00 10.31 -10.93
C ALA A 227 -6.63 10.39 -9.54
N LEU A 228 -5.80 10.42 -8.49
CA LEU A 228 -6.27 10.58 -7.11
C LEU A 228 -6.95 11.94 -6.86
N ARG A 229 -6.50 13.01 -7.52
CA ARG A 229 -7.13 14.33 -7.42
C ARG A 229 -8.47 14.43 -8.16
N GLN A 230 -8.67 13.62 -9.19
CA GLN A 230 -9.83 13.70 -10.08
C GLN A 230 -10.87 12.61 -9.81
N THR A 231 -10.50 11.57 -9.06
CA THR A 231 -11.42 10.47 -8.73
C THR A 231 -12.54 10.95 -7.82
N ARG A 232 -13.69 10.28 -7.91
CA ARG A 232 -14.81 10.44 -6.97
C ARG A 232 -14.76 9.40 -5.85
N ALA A 233 -13.80 8.49 -5.90
CA ALA A 233 -13.59 7.50 -4.87
C ALA A 233 -13.24 8.16 -3.55
N THR A 234 -13.68 7.60 -2.43
CA THR A 234 -13.12 7.99 -1.13
C THR A 234 -11.68 7.51 -1.05
N VAL A 235 -10.74 8.42 -0.82
CA VAL A 235 -9.31 8.11 -0.73
C VAL A 235 -8.92 8.00 0.74
N VAL A 236 -8.48 6.80 1.14
CA VAL A 236 -8.13 6.48 2.51
C VAL A 236 -6.64 6.16 2.60
N PHE A 237 -5.91 6.86 3.46
CA PHE A 237 -4.55 6.45 3.81
C PHE A 237 -4.59 5.44 4.96
N VAL A 238 -3.96 4.28 4.79
CA VAL A 238 -3.74 3.33 5.88
C VAL A 238 -2.36 3.60 6.44
N CYS A 239 -2.30 4.39 7.52
CA CYS A 239 -1.04 4.77 8.14
C CYS A 239 -0.32 3.53 8.68
N ASN A 240 1.01 3.53 8.58
CA ASN A 240 1.78 2.44 9.17
C ASN A 240 1.55 2.37 10.68
N THR A 241 1.65 1.17 11.23
CA THR A 241 1.59 0.88 12.67
C THR A 241 2.92 1.15 13.37
N THR A 242 4.04 1.12 12.64
CA THR A 242 5.37 1.33 13.20
C THR A 242 6.23 2.24 12.33
N THR A 243 7.26 2.82 12.94
CA THR A 243 8.39 3.39 12.20
C THR A 243 9.14 2.31 11.42
N GLN A 244 9.97 2.74 10.47
CA GLN A 244 10.80 1.88 9.65
C GLN A 244 12.25 2.38 9.67
N PRO A 245 13.20 1.59 10.20
CA PRO A 245 14.60 1.97 10.28
C PRO A 245 15.16 2.43 8.92
N GLY A 246 15.87 3.56 8.92
CA GLY A 246 16.46 4.18 7.73
C GLY A 246 15.47 4.92 6.82
N GLN A 247 14.17 4.90 7.14
CA GLN A 247 13.12 5.53 6.33
C GLN A 247 12.30 6.54 7.13
N THR A 248 11.73 6.13 8.25
CA THR A 248 10.82 6.93 9.07
C THR A 248 11.28 6.96 10.54
N ASP A 249 12.60 7.02 10.75
CA ASP A 249 13.18 7.16 12.08
C ASP A 249 12.68 8.43 12.76
N GLY A 250 12.14 8.28 13.98
CA GLY A 250 11.60 9.40 14.76
C GLY A 250 10.27 9.98 14.25
N TYR A 251 9.66 9.38 13.22
CA TYR A 251 8.36 9.85 12.72
C TYR A 251 7.25 9.54 13.72
N GLN A 252 6.30 10.47 13.82
CA GLN A 252 4.95 10.28 14.34
C GLN A 252 3.99 9.87 13.19
N ALA A 253 2.74 9.54 13.51
CA ALA A 253 1.74 9.28 12.47
C ALA A 253 1.47 10.55 11.64
N LEU A 254 1.45 11.70 12.30
CA LEU A 254 1.32 13.02 11.68
C LEU A 254 2.37 13.25 10.59
N ASP A 255 3.64 12.89 10.80
CA ASP A 255 4.70 13.13 9.82
C ASP A 255 4.44 12.36 8.51
N HIS A 256 3.93 11.13 8.61
CA HIS A 256 3.53 10.33 7.45
C HIS A 256 2.40 11.01 6.69
N ILE A 257 1.37 11.47 7.41
CA ILE A 257 0.17 12.07 6.82
C ILE A 257 0.51 13.42 6.19
N GLN A 258 1.26 14.28 6.88
CA GLN A 258 1.74 15.56 6.35
C GLN A 258 2.53 15.36 5.07
N ARG A 259 3.43 14.38 5.05
CA ARG A 259 4.25 14.09 3.87
C ARG A 259 3.42 13.60 2.69
N LEU A 260 2.42 12.75 2.95
CA LEU A 260 1.50 12.28 1.91
C LEU A 260 0.65 13.42 1.37
N VAL A 261 0.02 14.23 2.24
CA VAL A 261 -0.78 15.40 1.86
C VAL A 261 0.04 16.41 1.07
N ALA A 262 1.30 16.64 1.43
CA ALA A 262 2.19 17.51 0.68
C ALA A 262 2.48 16.99 -0.75
N LEU A 263 2.48 15.67 -0.95
CA LEU A 263 2.70 15.06 -2.25
C LEU A 263 1.43 15.07 -3.12
N VAL A 264 0.29 14.63 -2.57
CA VAL A 264 -0.94 14.50 -3.33
C VAL A 264 -1.73 15.79 -3.43
N GLY A 265 -1.55 16.72 -2.49
CA GLY A 265 -2.27 17.98 -2.37
C GLY A 265 -3.37 17.94 -1.30
N PRO A 266 -3.77 19.11 -0.76
CA PRO A 266 -4.82 19.20 0.24
C PRO A 266 -6.17 18.74 -0.32
N GLY A 267 -6.98 18.10 0.51
CA GLY A 267 -8.32 17.63 0.14
C GLY A 267 -8.36 16.38 -0.76
N VAL A 268 -7.20 15.73 -1.02
CA VAL A 268 -7.14 14.47 -1.78
C VAL A 268 -7.30 13.24 -0.88
N ILE A 269 -6.84 13.31 0.38
CA ILE A 269 -7.01 12.23 1.34
C ILE A 269 -8.23 12.57 2.21
N ASP A 270 -9.32 11.81 2.08
CA ASP A 270 -10.54 12.05 2.83
C ASP A 270 -10.42 11.57 4.28
N ALA A 271 -9.83 10.38 4.45
CA ALA A 271 -9.70 9.73 5.73
C ALA A 271 -8.34 9.06 5.91
N VAL A 272 -7.94 8.90 7.17
CA VAL A 272 -6.74 8.13 7.54
C VAL A 272 -7.07 7.12 8.63
N LEU A 273 -6.69 5.86 8.43
CA LEU A 273 -6.72 4.85 9.48
C LEU A 273 -5.43 4.99 10.29
N VAL A 274 -5.57 5.27 11.59
CA VAL A 274 -4.44 5.47 12.49
C VAL A 274 -4.53 4.49 13.65
N ASN A 275 -3.45 3.75 13.85
CA ASN A 275 -3.38 2.76 14.92
C ASN A 275 -3.20 3.43 16.28
N ARG A 276 -4.01 3.03 17.26
CA ARG A 276 -3.78 3.25 18.69
C ARG A 276 -4.14 1.97 19.44
N SER A 277 -3.12 1.22 19.86
CA SER A 277 -3.26 -0.11 20.47
C SER A 277 -2.77 -0.12 21.91
N ASP A 278 -3.69 -0.15 22.87
CA ASP A 278 -3.33 -0.12 24.30
C ASP A 278 -2.86 -1.48 24.85
N GLN A 279 -3.04 -2.57 24.09
CA GLN A 279 -2.87 -3.96 24.55
C GLN A 279 -1.69 -4.70 23.91
N VAL A 280 -0.68 -3.99 23.42
CA VAL A 280 0.50 -4.64 22.83
C VAL A 280 1.48 -5.05 23.93
N ASP A 281 1.88 -6.33 23.92
CA ASP A 281 2.82 -6.90 24.89
C ASP A 281 4.12 -6.06 24.99
N PRO A 282 4.47 -5.53 26.19
CA PRO A 282 5.70 -4.78 26.39
C PRO A 282 6.97 -5.52 25.97
N ALA A 283 7.02 -6.85 26.12
CA ALA A 283 8.17 -7.65 25.69
C ALA A 283 8.30 -7.67 24.16
N LEU A 284 7.16 -7.70 23.45
CA LEU A 284 7.12 -7.59 21.99
C LEU A 284 7.60 -6.20 21.53
N LEU A 285 7.15 -5.14 22.19
CA LEU A 285 7.58 -3.77 21.91
C LEU A 285 9.08 -3.59 22.12
N ALA A 286 9.61 -4.09 23.25
CA ALA A 286 11.04 -4.02 23.55
C ALA A 286 11.90 -4.75 22.50
N ARG A 287 11.42 -5.90 21.99
CA ARG A 287 12.09 -6.65 20.92
C ARG A 287 12.18 -5.85 19.62
N TYR A 288 11.08 -5.25 19.18
CA TYR A 288 11.06 -4.43 17.96
C TYR A 288 11.87 -3.13 18.14
N ALA A 289 11.81 -2.50 19.32
CA ALA A 289 12.58 -1.30 19.63
C ALA A 289 14.09 -1.56 19.57
N ALA A 290 14.56 -2.75 19.97
CA ALA A 290 15.96 -3.15 19.83
C ALA A 290 16.42 -3.25 18.35
N GLU A 291 15.49 -3.33 17.40
CA GLU A 291 15.72 -3.30 15.95
C GLU A 291 15.44 -1.90 15.34
N GLY A 292 15.20 -0.88 16.17
CA GLY A 292 14.88 0.49 15.75
C GLY A 292 13.42 0.70 15.30
N ILE A 293 12.54 -0.25 15.61
CA ILE A 293 11.13 -0.23 15.18
C ILE A 293 10.26 0.16 16.38
N TYR A 294 9.55 1.27 16.23
CA TYR A 294 8.71 1.83 17.29
C TYR A 294 7.26 1.86 16.83
N LEU A 295 6.35 1.41 17.71
CA LEU A 295 4.91 1.47 17.46
C LEU A 295 4.44 2.93 17.46
N LEU A 296 3.67 3.31 16.45
CA LEU A 296 3.06 4.63 16.32
C LEU A 296 1.79 4.64 17.18
N GLN A 297 1.76 5.56 18.15
CA GLN A 297 0.73 5.70 19.18
C GLN A 297 0.42 7.19 19.36
N PRO A 298 -0.37 7.79 18.45
CA PRO A 298 -0.61 9.23 18.48
C PRO A 298 -1.49 9.61 19.66
N TYR A 299 -1.11 10.69 20.35
CA TYR A 299 -1.92 11.32 21.40
C TYR A 299 -2.97 12.27 20.79
N ASP A 300 -3.89 12.75 21.61
CA ASP A 300 -5.05 13.54 21.12
C ASP A 300 -4.65 14.88 20.49
N ASP A 301 -3.52 15.48 20.91
CA ASP A 301 -2.97 16.68 20.27
C ASP A 301 -2.43 16.40 18.86
N GLU A 302 -1.80 15.23 18.65
CA GLU A 302 -1.37 14.78 17.33
C GLU A 302 -2.57 14.53 16.42
N ILE A 303 -3.65 13.91 16.95
CA ILE A 303 -4.90 13.70 16.20
C ILE A 303 -5.53 15.03 15.76
N GLN A 304 -5.60 16.02 16.65
CA GLN A 304 -6.10 17.36 16.28
C GLN A 304 -5.25 18.03 15.18
N ARG A 305 -3.93 17.82 15.20
CA ARG A 305 -3.03 18.32 14.16
C ARG A 305 -3.22 17.59 12.83
N ILE A 306 -3.60 16.30 12.86
CA ILE A 306 -3.98 15.54 11.67
C ILE A 306 -5.30 16.09 11.08
N GLU A 307 -6.31 16.33 11.93
CA GLU A 307 -7.58 16.95 11.50
C GLU A 307 -7.36 18.32 10.86
N ALA A 308 -6.43 19.11 11.41
CA ALA A 308 -6.08 20.43 10.87
C ALA A 308 -5.45 20.39 9.46
N LEU A 309 -5.03 19.22 8.96
CA LEU A 309 -4.61 19.02 7.56
C LEU A 309 -5.80 18.83 6.61
N GLY A 310 -7.04 18.80 7.13
CA GLY A 310 -8.26 18.54 6.36
C GLY A 310 -8.50 17.06 6.06
N VAL A 311 -7.93 16.16 6.87
CA VAL A 311 -8.10 14.70 6.74
C VAL A 311 -8.85 14.19 7.98
N HIS A 312 -9.78 13.26 7.82
CA HIS A 312 -10.51 12.67 8.95
C HIS A 312 -9.78 11.45 9.54
N PRO A 313 -9.23 11.51 10.77
CA PRO A 313 -8.58 10.37 11.41
C PRO A 313 -9.61 9.41 12.02
N LEU A 314 -9.54 8.14 11.63
CA LEU A 314 -10.20 7.04 12.32
C LEU A 314 -9.15 6.36 13.19
N VAL A 315 -9.25 6.59 14.50
CA VAL A 315 -8.32 6.04 15.49
C VAL A 315 -8.93 4.77 16.09
N ASN A 316 -8.24 3.64 15.94
CA ASN A 316 -8.65 2.37 16.53
C ASN A 316 -7.45 1.45 16.72
N ASP A 317 -7.66 0.33 17.41
CA ASP A 317 -6.69 -0.76 17.44
C ASP A 317 -6.74 -1.53 16.12
N TYR A 318 -5.81 -1.24 15.21
CA TYR A 318 -5.71 -1.93 13.93
C TYR A 318 -4.62 -2.99 13.90
N CYS A 319 -3.89 -3.21 14.99
CA CYS A 319 -2.83 -4.20 15.03
C CYS A 319 -3.35 -5.64 15.00
N GLU A 320 -2.58 -6.52 14.37
CA GLU A 320 -2.76 -7.96 14.48
C GLU A 320 -2.47 -8.46 15.90
N GLN A 321 -2.98 -9.64 16.22
CA GLN A 321 -2.59 -10.34 17.44
C GLN A 321 -1.09 -10.71 17.40
N PRO A 322 -0.39 -10.71 18.56
CA PRO A 322 1.01 -11.07 18.63
C PRO A 322 1.32 -12.39 17.91
N SER A 323 2.30 -12.37 17.01
CA SER A 323 2.79 -13.55 16.30
C SER A 323 4.29 -13.77 16.52
N PRO A 324 4.80 -14.99 16.27
CA PRO A 324 6.24 -15.22 16.14
C PRO A 324 6.86 -14.27 15.11
N LYS A 325 8.15 -13.96 15.28
CA LYS A 325 8.90 -13.15 14.31
C LYS A 325 8.88 -13.85 12.95
N ARG A 326 8.53 -13.11 11.89
CA ARG A 326 8.48 -13.67 10.54
C ARG A 326 9.84 -13.53 9.88
N GLU A 327 10.31 -14.61 9.27
CA GLU A 327 11.49 -14.54 8.42
C GLU A 327 11.09 -14.01 7.04
N LEU A 328 11.51 -12.78 6.75
CA LEU A 328 11.27 -12.14 5.46
C LEU A 328 12.59 -11.96 4.74
N TRP A 329 12.62 -12.34 3.46
CA TRP A 329 13.84 -12.26 2.67
C TRP A 329 14.23 -10.81 2.38
N ASN A 330 15.36 -10.37 2.94
CA ASN A 330 15.85 -8.99 2.85
C ASN A 330 14.77 -7.94 3.17
N LYS A 331 13.81 -8.26 4.04
CA LYS A 331 12.81 -7.29 4.50
C LYS A 331 12.73 -7.39 6.01
N GLN A 332 12.50 -6.26 6.65
CA GLN A 332 12.34 -6.18 8.09
C GLN A 332 10.90 -6.56 8.45
N ASP A 333 10.72 -7.43 9.45
CA ASP A 333 9.39 -7.71 9.99
C ASP A 333 8.95 -6.60 10.94
N THR A 334 7.65 -6.46 11.12
CA THR A 334 7.06 -5.43 11.98
C THR A 334 5.72 -5.90 12.57
N ILE A 335 5.17 -5.14 13.51
CA ILE A 335 3.79 -5.27 13.98
C ILE A 335 2.87 -4.84 12.84
N ARG A 336 2.08 -5.75 12.28
CA ARG A 336 1.24 -5.45 11.11
C ARG A 336 -0.19 -5.09 11.51
N HIS A 337 -0.95 -4.68 10.51
CA HIS A 337 -2.39 -4.53 10.65
C HIS A 337 -3.09 -5.89 10.66
N ASP A 338 -4.19 -5.97 11.40
CA ASP A 338 -5.19 -7.03 11.30
C ASP A 338 -6.03 -6.84 10.03
N PRO A 339 -6.02 -7.78 9.08
CA PRO A 339 -6.79 -7.65 7.84
C PRO A 339 -8.30 -7.48 8.08
N ALA A 340 -8.90 -8.19 9.03
CA ALA A 340 -10.34 -8.13 9.26
C ALA A 340 -10.75 -6.75 9.79
N ARG A 341 -9.96 -6.17 10.72
CA ARG A 341 -10.20 -4.82 11.24
C ARG A 341 -10.03 -3.75 10.17
N LEU A 342 -9.02 -3.88 9.30
CA LEU A 342 -8.85 -3.00 8.14
C LEU A 342 -10.05 -3.06 7.21
N GLY A 343 -10.47 -4.26 6.81
CA GLY A 343 -11.61 -4.45 5.92
C GLY A 343 -12.91 -3.86 6.47
N GLN A 344 -13.17 -4.06 7.76
CA GLN A 344 -14.34 -3.47 8.43
C GLN A 344 -14.29 -1.94 8.45
N ALA A 345 -13.14 -1.34 8.75
CA ALA A 345 -13.00 0.12 8.77
C ALA A 345 -13.16 0.74 7.37
N LEU A 346 -12.56 0.13 6.35
CA LEU A 346 -12.70 0.56 4.95
C LEU A 346 -14.15 0.42 4.46
N TRP A 347 -14.83 -0.67 4.84
CA TRP A 347 -16.25 -0.82 4.57
C TRP A 347 -17.07 0.30 5.21
N HIS A 348 -16.86 0.57 6.50
CA HIS A 348 -17.55 1.66 7.20
C HIS A 348 -17.32 3.02 6.53
N ILE A 349 -16.06 3.35 6.19
CA ILE A 349 -15.74 4.59 5.47
C ILE A 349 -16.50 4.66 4.14
N SER A 350 -16.52 3.58 3.37
CA SER A 350 -17.23 3.55 2.10
C SER A 350 -18.75 3.78 2.25
N GLN A 351 -19.36 3.46 3.39
CA GLN A 351 -20.77 3.75 3.65
C GLN A 351 -20.99 5.22 4.02
N THR A 352 -20.10 5.79 4.84
CA THR A 352 -20.22 7.16 5.36
C THR A 352 -20.00 8.20 4.27
N TYR A 353 -19.00 8.01 3.42
CA TYR A 353 -18.65 8.97 2.36
C TYR A 353 -19.34 8.67 1.02
N GLY A 354 -19.96 7.50 0.87
CA GLY A 354 -20.57 7.04 -0.37
C GLY A 354 -21.99 7.56 -0.66
N THR A 355 -22.52 8.53 0.11
CA THR A 355 -23.91 9.00 -0.06
C THR A 355 -24.08 10.48 -0.43
N GLU A 356 -23.07 11.33 -0.29
CA GLU A 356 -23.07 12.67 -0.87
C GLU A 356 -21.65 13.05 -1.30
N PRO A 357 -21.44 13.61 -2.52
CA PRO A 357 -20.12 14.06 -2.92
C PRO A 357 -19.66 15.15 -1.97
N ALA A 358 -18.50 14.95 -1.32
CA ALA A 358 -17.77 16.04 -0.71
C ALA A 358 -17.58 17.09 -1.82
N GLY A 359 -18.26 18.23 -1.69
CA GLY A 359 -18.22 19.29 -2.67
C GLY A 359 -16.79 19.80 -2.80
N HIS A 360 -16.05 19.28 -3.76
CA HIS A 360 -14.85 19.95 -4.24
C HIS A 360 -15.30 21.33 -4.71
N PRO A 361 -14.80 22.43 -4.13
CA PRO A 361 -15.10 23.75 -4.64
C PRO A 361 -14.54 23.83 -6.06
N ASP A 362 -15.45 23.89 -7.03
CA ASP A 362 -15.14 24.18 -8.42
C ASP A 362 -14.45 25.55 -8.49
N PRO A 363 -13.15 25.62 -8.84
CA PRO A 363 -12.45 26.90 -8.95
C PRO A 363 -12.93 27.74 -10.15
N GLY A 364 -13.85 27.22 -10.98
CA GLY A 364 -14.33 27.83 -12.22
C GLY A 364 -15.67 28.58 -12.14
N ARG A 365 -16.44 28.50 -11.05
CA ARG A 365 -17.70 29.25 -10.94
C ARG A 365 -17.49 30.67 -10.43
N SER A 366 -17.14 31.55 -11.36
CA SER A 366 -17.35 32.99 -11.21
C SER A 366 -18.84 33.26 -10.94
N SER A 367 -19.12 33.90 -9.81
CA SER A 367 -20.46 34.36 -9.45
C SER A 367 -20.89 35.47 -10.42
N PRO A 368 -22.11 35.42 -11.02
CA PRO A 368 -22.57 36.51 -11.85
C PRO A 368 -22.89 37.72 -10.96
N HIS A 369 -22.23 38.83 -11.28
CA HIS A 369 -22.47 40.14 -10.72
C HIS A 369 -23.96 40.53 -10.77
N HIS A 370 -24.53 40.85 -9.61
CA HIS A 370 -25.75 41.66 -9.53
C HIS A 370 -25.40 43.11 -9.87
N HIS A 371 -25.83 43.57 -11.05
CA HIS A 371 -26.10 44.99 -11.30
C HIS A 371 -27.60 45.22 -11.09
N GLY A 372 -27.94 45.97 -10.04
CA GLY A 372 -29.28 46.51 -9.83
C GLY A 372 -29.36 47.93 -10.41
N CYS A 373 -30.41 48.18 -11.18
CA CYS A 373 -31.01 49.51 -11.35
C CYS A 373 -31.78 49.91 -10.08
#